data_AF-A0A3B8MRN2-F1
#
_entry.id   AF-A0A3B8MRN2-F1
#
_cell.length_a   1.000
_cell.length_b   1.000
_cell.length_c   1.000
_cell.angle_alpha   90.00
_cell.angle_beta   90.00
_cell.angle_gamma   90.00
#
_symmetry.space_group_name_H-M   'P 1'
#
loop_
_entity.id
_entity.type
_entity.pdbx_description
1 polymer ?
#
loop_
_entity_poly.entity_id
_entity_poly.type
_entity_poly.pdbx_seq_one_letter_code
_entity_poly.pdbx_strand_id
1 'polypeptide(L)'
;MRVHEYLSVGKGNHDSWFDLLGLSRVLMSVGLFRASLDSQRRAWELLESEVWRKPTLFSRYNYLLSLIYRGEIALAHRELETLTTMRHYPPITAAIPFLRWYLGVCSSSENQSVPWNVQGRNQPRWLERVAGQDVLIYGPGEVGNLPALRGGFLVSRIMGPGVFEWNNRDDLVSNQTNLVYSIRENIDNAMAPGGSTILEVLEKYDFVCVKKTDSFQSSHSRAVNAFSPLFSRGHPQMVPLAILDLISSGANPVVIGSDFFTSQIAYRPSDRRIAASMRESAEEKRQSAEGSDGGSFDRTSLMASHNILENWALIRNLFASGLVRGDSRFSAVMSMDPEQLMDVYDQNLGARRI
;
A
#
# COMPACT_ATOMS: atom_id res chain seq x y z
N MET A 1 -26.36 -15.72 -11.13
CA MET A 1 -27.02 -15.79 -9.81
C MET A 1 -26.50 -14.60 -8.99
N ARG A 2 -27.36 -13.72 -8.48
CA ARG A 2 -26.90 -12.44 -7.88
C ARG A 2 -26.45 -12.69 -6.44
N VAL A 3 -25.26 -12.25 -6.04
CA VAL A 3 -24.74 -12.34 -4.65
C VAL A 3 -25.73 -11.79 -3.61
N HIS A 4 -26.60 -10.84 -4.01
CA HIS A 4 -27.74 -10.37 -3.22
C HIS A 4 -28.68 -11.49 -2.71
N GLU A 5 -28.85 -12.59 -3.46
CA GLU A 5 -29.69 -13.71 -3.02
C GLU A 5 -29.03 -14.49 -1.88
N TYR A 6 -27.71 -14.66 -1.87
CA TYR A 6 -26.98 -15.34 -0.78
C TYR A 6 -26.98 -14.55 0.52
N LEU A 7 -26.90 -13.22 0.46
CA LEU A 7 -26.97 -12.34 1.64
C LEU A 7 -28.39 -12.23 2.23
N SER A 8 -29.41 -12.75 1.53
CA SER A 8 -30.82 -12.69 1.96
C SER A 8 -31.33 -13.98 2.60
N VAL A 9 -30.56 -15.08 2.54
CA VAL A 9 -30.95 -16.40 3.07
C VAL A 9 -30.18 -16.70 4.34
N GLY A 10 -30.54 -16.00 5.42
CA GLY A 10 -29.88 -16.12 6.72
C GLY A 10 -30.71 -15.55 7.87
N LYS A 11 -31.99 -15.92 7.98
CA LYS A 11 -32.77 -15.65 9.20
C LYS A 11 -32.27 -16.57 10.32
N GLY A 12 -31.19 -16.18 11.00
CA GLY A 12 -30.72 -16.91 12.19
C GLY A 12 -29.37 -16.50 12.76
N ASN A 13 -28.46 -15.95 11.96
CA ASN A 13 -27.20 -15.36 12.43
C ASN A 13 -27.14 -13.92 11.91
N HIS A 14 -27.12 -12.94 12.81
CA HIS A 14 -26.80 -11.57 12.41
C HIS A 14 -25.30 -11.54 12.11
N ASP A 15 -24.93 -11.59 10.83
CA ASP A 15 -23.53 -11.43 10.42
C ASP A 15 -22.97 -10.14 11.05
N SER A 16 -21.86 -10.26 11.79
CA SER A 16 -21.22 -9.09 12.37
C SER A 16 -20.53 -8.26 11.29
N TRP A 17 -20.28 -6.97 11.54
CA TRP A 17 -19.45 -6.17 10.63
C TRP A 17 -18.07 -6.80 10.42
N PHE A 18 -17.55 -7.51 11.43
CA PHE A 18 -16.27 -8.20 11.35
C PHE A 18 -16.31 -9.39 10.38
N ASP A 19 -17.40 -10.14 10.34
CA ASP A 19 -17.60 -11.25 9.40
C ASP A 19 -17.70 -10.75 7.97
N LEU A 20 -18.41 -9.65 7.75
CA LEU A 20 -18.56 -9.02 6.43
C LEU A 20 -17.24 -8.44 5.89
N LEU A 21 -16.38 -7.89 6.75
CA LEU A 21 -15.00 -7.55 6.36
C LEU A 21 -14.16 -8.80 6.03
N GLY A 22 -14.51 -9.97 6.58
CA GLY A 22 -13.89 -11.27 6.26
C GLY A 22 -14.31 -11.75 4.90
N LEU A 23 -15.61 -11.79 4.69
CA LEU A 23 -16.23 -12.14 3.43
C LEU A 23 -15.72 -11.27 2.29
N SER A 24 -15.61 -9.95 2.49
CA SER A 24 -15.02 -9.05 1.49
C SER A 24 -13.64 -9.52 1.01
N ARG A 25 -12.74 -9.89 1.92
CA ARG A 25 -11.39 -10.34 1.55
C ARG A 25 -11.42 -11.66 0.79
N VAL A 26 -12.30 -12.58 1.20
CA VAL A 26 -12.46 -13.87 0.49
C VAL A 26 -12.99 -13.62 -0.92
N LEU A 27 -14.01 -12.79 -1.08
CA LEU A 27 -14.56 -12.39 -2.38
C LEU A 27 -13.47 -11.75 -3.25
N MET A 28 -12.69 -10.82 -2.69
CA MET A 28 -11.56 -10.21 -3.39
C MET A 28 -10.50 -11.23 -3.81
N SER A 29 -10.18 -12.22 -2.95
CA SER A 29 -9.15 -13.23 -3.27
C SER A 29 -9.52 -14.09 -4.46
N VAL A 30 -10.81 -14.29 -4.73
CA VAL A 30 -11.31 -15.07 -5.87
C VAL A 30 -11.77 -14.19 -7.04
N GLY A 31 -11.39 -12.90 -7.05
CA GLY A 31 -11.69 -11.98 -8.15
C GLY A 31 -13.16 -11.55 -8.25
N LEU A 32 -13.85 -11.42 -7.12
CA LEU A 32 -15.21 -10.86 -7.03
C LEU A 32 -15.17 -9.49 -6.35
N PHE A 33 -14.60 -8.50 -7.04
CA PHE A 33 -14.28 -7.18 -6.48
C PHE A 33 -15.52 -6.35 -6.17
N ARG A 34 -16.53 -6.33 -7.05
CA ARG A 34 -17.79 -5.62 -6.76
C ARG A 34 -18.54 -6.21 -5.57
N ALA A 35 -18.65 -7.54 -5.50
CA ALA A 35 -19.26 -8.21 -4.36
C ALA A 35 -18.47 -7.94 -3.06
N SER A 36 -17.14 -7.86 -3.13
CA SER A 36 -16.30 -7.47 -2.00
C SER A 36 -16.65 -6.08 -1.50
N LEU A 37 -16.83 -5.09 -2.39
CA LEU A 37 -17.22 -3.72 -2.01
C LEU A 37 -18.59 -3.68 -1.33
N ASP A 38 -19.58 -4.42 -1.86
CA ASP A 38 -20.92 -4.50 -1.27
C ASP A 38 -20.86 -5.04 0.17
N SER A 39 -20.04 -6.08 0.39
CA SER A 39 -19.79 -6.64 1.73
C SER A 39 -19.12 -5.62 2.66
N GLN A 40 -18.13 -4.85 2.19
CA GLN A 40 -17.50 -3.79 3.01
C GLN A 40 -18.47 -2.67 3.36
N ARG A 41 -19.28 -2.21 2.40
CA ARG A 41 -20.29 -1.16 2.65
C ARG A 41 -21.28 -1.60 3.72
N ARG A 42 -21.77 -2.84 3.61
CA ARG A 42 -22.66 -3.39 4.63
C ARG A 42 -21.98 -3.50 5.99
N ALA A 43 -20.70 -3.86 6.03
CA ALA A 43 -19.92 -3.85 7.27
C ALA A 43 -19.83 -2.44 7.88
N TRP A 44 -19.58 -1.41 7.07
CA TRP A 44 -19.50 -0.02 7.54
C TRP A 44 -20.84 0.49 8.10
N GLU A 45 -21.97 0.16 7.47
CA GLU A 45 -23.30 0.49 7.98
C GLU A 45 -23.58 -0.16 9.35
N LEU A 46 -23.24 -1.44 9.51
CA LEU A 46 -23.40 -2.14 10.78
C LEU A 46 -22.50 -1.56 11.86
N LEU A 47 -21.26 -1.21 11.49
CA LEU A 47 -20.28 -0.62 12.38
C LEU A 47 -20.71 0.77 12.87
N GLU A 48 -21.24 1.60 11.98
CA GLU A 48 -21.85 2.88 12.34
C GLU A 48 -23.00 2.68 13.32
N SER A 49 -23.94 1.76 13.01
CA SER A 49 -25.04 1.46 13.92
C SER A 49 -24.56 0.94 15.29
N GLU A 50 -23.47 0.19 15.35
CA GLU A 50 -22.89 -0.31 16.60
C GLU A 50 -22.30 0.82 17.44
N VAL A 51 -21.53 1.73 16.83
CA VAL A 51 -20.96 2.90 17.51
C VAL A 51 -22.04 3.77 18.15
N TRP A 52 -23.19 3.93 17.50
CA TRP A 52 -24.30 4.69 18.06
C TRP A 52 -25.07 3.97 19.18
N ARG A 53 -25.16 2.64 19.14
CA ARG A 53 -25.95 1.86 20.12
C ARG A 53 -25.15 1.42 21.34
N LYS A 54 -23.94 0.90 21.12
CA LYS A 54 -23.09 0.29 22.15
C LYS A 54 -21.61 0.52 21.79
N PRO A 55 -21.11 1.77 21.89
CA PRO A 55 -19.75 2.08 21.47
C PRO A 55 -18.72 1.35 22.30
N THR A 56 -17.93 0.50 21.65
CA THR A 56 -16.65 0.03 22.17
C THR A 56 -15.51 0.82 21.53
N LEU A 57 -14.38 0.90 22.23
CA LEU A 57 -13.16 1.48 21.64
C LEU A 57 -12.78 0.83 20.30
N PHE A 58 -12.91 -0.49 20.22
CA PHE A 58 -12.63 -1.25 19.01
C PHE A 58 -13.59 -0.88 17.86
N SER A 59 -14.89 -0.77 18.13
CA SER A 59 -15.89 -0.36 17.13
C SER A 59 -15.64 1.08 16.64
N ARG A 60 -15.32 2.02 17.54
CA ARG A 60 -15.01 3.41 17.18
C ARG A 60 -13.74 3.55 16.37
N TYR A 61 -12.69 2.83 16.73
CA TYR A 61 -11.45 2.79 15.95
C TYR A 61 -11.69 2.28 14.53
N ASN A 62 -12.43 1.18 14.36
CA ASN A 62 -12.74 0.67 13.02
C ASN A 62 -13.70 1.61 12.27
N TYR A 63 -14.62 2.28 12.98
CA TYR A 63 -15.52 3.26 12.37
C TYR A 63 -14.73 4.45 11.83
N LEU A 64 -13.77 4.96 12.59
CA LEU A 64 -12.82 5.98 12.14
C LEU A 64 -12.07 5.54 10.87
N LEU A 65 -11.54 4.32 10.85
CA LEU A 65 -10.89 3.77 9.65
C LEU A 65 -11.85 3.72 8.45
N SER A 66 -13.12 3.31 8.66
CA SER A 66 -14.12 3.31 7.60
C SER A 66 -14.39 4.71 7.03
N LEU A 67 -14.36 5.74 7.88
CA LEU A 67 -14.51 7.14 7.45
C LEU A 67 -13.31 7.57 6.60
N ILE A 68 -12.10 7.17 6.99
CA ILE A 68 -10.88 7.37 6.18
C ILE A 68 -11.01 6.72 4.80
N TYR A 69 -11.44 5.45 4.73
CA TYR A 69 -11.52 4.73 3.46
C TYR A 69 -12.61 5.27 2.52
N ARG A 70 -13.65 5.90 3.09
CA ARG A 70 -14.69 6.60 2.33
C ARG A 70 -14.27 8.01 1.89
N GLY A 71 -13.12 8.51 2.34
CA GLY A 71 -12.67 9.89 2.10
C GLY A 71 -13.43 10.92 2.95
N GLU A 72 -14.14 10.50 3.98
CA GLU A 72 -14.90 11.36 4.89
C GLU A 72 -13.97 11.98 5.97
N ILE A 73 -12.89 12.63 5.54
CA ILE A 73 -11.78 13.08 6.39
C ILE A 73 -12.24 13.99 7.54
N ALA A 74 -13.17 14.91 7.28
CA ALA A 74 -13.71 15.79 8.31
C ALA A 74 -14.51 15.05 9.40
N LEU A 75 -15.22 13.98 9.04
CA LEU A 75 -15.91 13.11 10.00
C LEU A 75 -14.90 12.25 10.76
N ALA A 76 -13.88 11.72 10.08
CA ALA A 76 -12.81 10.94 10.70
C ALA A 76 -12.05 11.75 11.77
N HIS A 77 -11.81 13.04 11.55
CA HIS A 77 -11.25 13.96 12.56
C HIS A 77 -12.12 14.05 13.82
N ARG A 78 -13.43 14.26 13.65
CA ARG A 78 -14.36 14.32 14.80
C ARG A 78 -14.39 13.00 15.56
N GLU A 79 -14.34 11.88 14.86
CA GLU A 79 -14.28 10.56 15.49
C GLU A 79 -12.93 10.34 16.21
N LEU A 80 -11.82 10.84 15.67
CA LEU A 80 -10.53 10.81 16.36
C LEU A 80 -10.56 11.57 17.68
N GLU A 81 -11.13 12.78 17.71
CA GLU A 81 -11.31 13.55 18.94
C GLU A 81 -12.22 12.83 19.94
N THR A 82 -13.26 12.15 19.46
CA THR A 82 -14.08 11.30 20.33
C THR A 82 -13.26 10.14 20.90
N LEU A 83 -12.50 9.46 20.05
CA LEU A 83 -11.66 8.33 20.45
C LEU A 83 -10.62 8.74 21.49
N THR A 84 -9.96 9.90 21.38
CA THR A 84 -8.91 10.36 22.30
C THR A 84 -9.41 10.73 23.69
N THR A 85 -10.72 11.02 23.86
CA THR A 85 -11.32 11.29 25.18
C THR A 85 -11.63 10.02 25.98
N MET A 86 -11.65 8.85 25.33
CA MET A 86 -11.96 7.56 25.97
C MET A 86 -10.73 6.97 26.67
N ARG A 87 -10.93 6.17 27.72
CA ARG A 87 -9.83 5.46 28.40
C ARG A 87 -9.28 4.33 27.53
N HIS A 88 -8.11 4.51 26.94
CA HIS A 88 -7.50 3.54 26.01
C HIS A 88 -6.84 2.34 26.70
N TYR A 89 -6.75 1.24 25.95
CA TYR A 89 -5.80 0.15 26.17
C TYR A 89 -4.62 0.26 25.19
N PRO A 90 -3.44 -0.32 25.50
CA PRO A 90 -2.18 0.02 24.84
C PRO A 90 -2.17 -0.07 23.30
N PRO A 91 -2.80 -1.08 22.64
CA PRO A 91 -2.89 -1.13 21.19
C PRO A 91 -3.50 0.11 20.52
N ILE A 92 -4.58 0.69 21.08
CA ILE A 92 -5.22 1.89 20.52
C ILE A 92 -4.41 3.14 20.84
N THR A 93 -3.79 3.20 22.02
CA THR A 93 -2.87 4.28 22.37
C THR A 93 -1.74 4.40 21.36
N ALA A 94 -1.19 3.27 20.89
CA ALA A 94 -0.16 3.24 19.86
C ALA A 94 -0.66 3.66 18.46
N ALA A 95 -1.96 3.51 18.19
CA ALA A 95 -2.58 3.87 16.90
C ALA A 95 -2.86 5.37 16.75
N ILE A 96 -3.24 6.05 17.84
CA ILE A 96 -3.64 7.48 17.84
C ILE A 96 -2.62 8.38 17.13
N PRO A 97 -1.29 8.28 17.36
CA PRO A 97 -0.32 9.12 16.66
C PRO A 97 -0.35 8.97 15.13
N PHE A 98 -0.59 7.76 14.60
CA PHE A 98 -0.68 7.51 13.16
C PHE A 98 -1.95 8.13 12.57
N LEU A 99 -3.07 7.94 13.24
CA LEU A 99 -4.36 8.49 12.84
C LEU A 99 -4.31 10.02 12.87
N ARG A 100 -3.76 10.61 13.93
CA ARG A 100 -3.60 12.06 14.06
C ARG A 100 -2.71 12.64 12.98
N TRP A 101 -1.54 12.04 12.74
CA TRP A 101 -0.66 12.48 11.66
C TRP A 101 -1.36 12.40 10.31
N TYR A 102 -1.92 11.24 9.97
CA TYR A 102 -2.53 11.00 8.66
C TYR A 102 -3.70 11.95 8.39
N LEU A 103 -4.61 12.09 9.35
CA LEU A 103 -5.75 13.00 9.24
C LEU A 103 -5.29 14.46 9.22
N GLY A 104 -4.27 14.81 10.00
CA GLY A 104 -3.62 16.12 10.01
C GLY A 104 -3.13 16.52 8.62
N VAL A 105 -2.26 15.71 8.01
CA VAL A 105 -1.73 16.00 6.66
C VAL A 105 -2.82 15.99 5.59
N CYS A 106 -3.87 15.16 5.72
CA CYS A 106 -4.98 15.18 4.77
C CYS A 106 -5.84 16.47 4.87
N SER A 107 -5.84 17.15 6.02
CA SER A 107 -6.72 18.29 6.30
C SER A 107 -6.04 19.65 6.31
N SER A 108 -4.73 19.69 6.56
CA SER A 108 -3.93 20.92 6.47
C SER A 108 -2.97 20.84 5.29
N SER A 109 -2.86 21.93 4.53
CA SER A 109 -1.75 22.14 3.58
C SER A 109 -0.41 22.37 4.29
N GLU A 110 -0.40 22.43 5.62
CA GLU A 110 0.79 22.52 6.45
C GLU A 110 1.26 21.13 6.87
N ASN A 111 2.54 20.85 6.60
CA ASN A 111 3.23 19.65 7.08
C ASN A 111 3.27 19.65 8.61
N GLN A 112 2.34 18.96 9.24
CA GLN A 112 2.46 18.63 10.66
C GLN A 112 3.63 17.66 10.82
N SER A 113 4.56 17.98 11.71
CA SER A 113 5.63 17.06 12.07
C SER A 113 5.03 15.75 12.59
N VAL A 114 5.56 14.63 12.09
CA VAL A 114 5.15 13.30 12.56
C VAL A 114 5.50 13.20 14.04
N PRO A 115 4.59 12.77 14.92
CA PRO A 115 4.86 12.67 16.35
C PRO A 115 5.64 11.39 16.71
N TRP A 116 6.69 11.02 15.95
CA TRP A 116 7.53 9.87 16.33
C TRP A 116 9.04 10.02 16.10
N ASN A 117 9.76 9.71 17.18
CA ASN A 117 11.16 9.30 17.25
C ASN A 117 11.37 8.01 16.43
N VAL A 118 11.73 8.12 15.15
CA VAL A 118 12.37 6.99 14.48
C VAL A 118 13.79 6.89 15.04
N GLN A 119 13.94 6.09 16.09
CA GLN A 119 15.25 5.71 16.60
C GLN A 119 15.91 4.78 15.58
N GLY A 120 16.90 5.31 14.89
CA GLY A 120 17.77 4.54 13.99
C GLY A 120 18.96 5.40 13.62
N ARG A 121 20.17 4.82 13.60
CA ARG A 121 21.41 5.55 13.27
C ARG A 121 21.31 6.37 11.98
N ASN A 122 20.52 5.90 11.02
CA ASN A 122 20.37 6.50 9.71
C ASN A 122 19.23 7.52 9.57
N GLN A 123 18.42 7.74 10.61
CA GLN A 123 17.26 8.64 10.50
C GLN A 123 17.64 10.11 10.21
N PRO A 124 18.64 10.72 10.87
CA PRO A 124 19.02 12.10 10.57
C PRO A 124 19.49 12.26 9.12
N ARG A 125 20.36 11.35 8.64
CA ARG A 125 20.86 11.32 7.26
C ARG A 125 19.72 11.12 6.25
N TRP A 126 18.73 10.29 6.60
CA TRP A 126 17.55 10.07 5.77
C TRP A 126 16.73 11.34 5.61
N LEU A 127 16.38 12.00 6.72
CA LEU A 127 15.59 13.24 6.69
C LEU A 127 16.34 14.35 5.95
N GLU A 128 17.64 14.51 6.19
CA GLU A 128 18.49 15.46 5.45
C GLU A 128 18.48 15.18 3.94
N ARG A 129 18.46 13.90 3.54
CA ARG A 129 18.48 13.50 2.14
C ARG A 129 17.15 13.75 1.42
N VAL A 130 16.01 13.47 2.06
CA VAL A 130 14.70 13.44 1.37
C VAL A 130 13.79 14.63 1.66
N ALA A 131 13.96 15.31 2.79
CA ALA A 131 13.06 16.40 3.17
C ALA A 131 13.10 17.54 2.14
N GLY A 132 11.92 17.99 1.72
CA GLY A 132 11.74 19.03 0.70
C GLY A 132 12.06 18.61 -0.74
N GLN A 133 12.59 17.40 -0.96
CA GLN A 133 12.96 16.91 -2.29
C GLN A 133 11.78 16.31 -3.04
N ASP A 134 11.77 16.46 -4.36
CA ASP A 134 10.95 15.61 -5.22
C ASP A 134 11.57 14.20 -5.21
N VAL A 135 10.76 13.19 -4.88
CA VAL A 135 11.17 11.79 -4.92
C VAL A 135 10.27 11.03 -5.89
N LEU A 136 10.84 10.68 -7.05
CA LEU A 136 10.18 9.89 -8.07
C LEU A 136 10.11 8.42 -7.61
N ILE A 137 8.93 7.94 -7.27
CA ILE A 137 8.64 6.53 -7.07
C ILE A 137 8.40 5.90 -8.44
N TYR A 138 9.40 5.19 -8.94
CA TYR A 138 9.33 4.47 -10.21
C TYR A 138 8.81 3.05 -9.93
N GLY A 139 7.49 2.91 -9.98
CA GLY A 139 6.78 1.65 -9.81
C GLY A 139 7.11 0.63 -10.90
N PRO A 140 6.68 -0.64 -10.76
CA PRO A 140 7.08 -1.73 -11.63
C PRO A 140 6.31 -1.84 -12.96
N GLY A 141 5.23 -1.07 -13.13
CA GLY A 141 4.39 -1.09 -14.32
C GLY A 141 5.01 -0.37 -15.52
N GLU A 142 4.23 -0.28 -16.60
CA GLU A 142 4.62 0.50 -17.77
C GLU A 142 4.60 2.00 -17.47
N VAL A 143 5.50 2.73 -18.12
CA VAL A 143 5.58 4.18 -18.05
C VAL A 143 5.65 4.76 -19.45
N GLY A 144 4.94 5.87 -19.66
CA GLY A 144 4.96 6.58 -20.94
C GLY A 144 5.98 7.71 -20.95
N ASN A 145 5.87 8.64 -20.00
CA ASN A 145 6.67 9.85 -19.94
C ASN A 145 6.99 10.21 -18.48
N LEU A 146 8.09 10.95 -18.28
CA LEU A 146 8.36 11.55 -16.99
C LEU A 146 7.44 12.76 -16.75
N PRO A 147 6.81 12.87 -15.57
CA PRO A 147 6.16 14.11 -15.16
C PRO A 147 7.19 15.22 -14.96
N ALA A 148 6.73 16.47 -14.93
CA ALA A 148 7.61 17.58 -14.56
C ALA A 148 8.12 17.37 -13.12
N LEU A 149 9.45 17.36 -12.94
CA LEU A 149 10.12 17.22 -11.65
C LEU A 149 10.97 18.47 -11.40
N ARG A 150 11.11 18.86 -10.14
CA ARG A 150 12.11 19.87 -9.77
C ARG A 150 13.52 19.32 -10.06
N GLY A 151 14.45 20.20 -10.41
CA GLY A 151 15.85 19.80 -10.63
C GLY A 151 16.44 19.14 -9.37
N GLY A 152 17.24 18.08 -9.55
CA GLY A 152 17.90 17.38 -8.44
C GLY A 152 17.06 16.33 -7.70
N PHE A 153 15.99 15.82 -8.31
CA PHE A 153 15.12 14.79 -7.71
C PHE A 153 15.84 13.46 -7.41
N LEU A 154 15.26 12.69 -6.47
CA LEU A 154 15.70 11.33 -6.16
C LEU A 154 14.82 10.30 -6.84
N VAL A 155 15.38 9.13 -7.15
CA VAL A 155 14.62 7.99 -7.67
C VAL A 155 14.49 6.91 -6.60
N SER A 156 13.25 6.51 -6.34
CA SER A 156 12.88 5.40 -5.45
C SER A 156 12.31 4.24 -6.27
N ARG A 157 12.75 3.01 -5.99
CA ARG A 157 12.26 1.79 -6.66
C ARG A 157 11.87 0.70 -5.68
N ILE A 158 11.10 -0.28 -6.15
CA ILE A 158 10.63 -1.41 -5.34
C ILE A 158 11.41 -2.67 -5.69
N MET A 159 12.20 -3.16 -4.75
CA MET A 159 12.98 -4.38 -4.91
C MET A 159 12.15 -5.63 -4.61
N GLY A 160 12.39 -6.67 -5.39
CA GLY A 160 11.69 -7.95 -5.31
C GLY A 160 12.62 -9.13 -5.59
N PRO A 161 12.17 -10.38 -5.38
CA PRO A 161 12.96 -11.55 -5.70
C PRO A 161 13.42 -11.52 -7.17
N GLY A 162 14.73 -11.53 -7.43
CA GLY A 162 15.31 -11.48 -8.78
C GLY A 162 15.25 -10.12 -9.49
N VAL A 163 14.86 -9.06 -8.78
CA VAL A 163 14.83 -7.67 -9.25
C VAL A 163 15.52 -6.81 -8.21
N PHE A 164 16.85 -6.75 -8.32
CA PHE A 164 17.74 -6.06 -7.40
C PHE A 164 18.47 -4.88 -8.04
N GLU A 165 18.62 -4.90 -9.36
CA GLU A 165 19.16 -3.80 -10.16
C GLU A 165 18.25 -3.56 -11.36
N TRP A 166 18.23 -2.31 -11.83
CA TRP A 166 17.50 -1.92 -13.03
C TRP A 166 18.54 -1.55 -14.08
N ASN A 167 18.60 -2.33 -15.15
CA ASN A 167 19.45 -2.06 -16.30
C ASN A 167 18.62 -2.24 -17.57
N ASN A 168 17.84 -1.22 -17.88
CA ASN A 168 17.01 -1.16 -19.06
C ASN A 168 17.37 0.09 -19.88
N ARG A 169 17.50 -0.07 -21.20
CA ARG A 169 17.80 1.05 -22.12
C ARG A 169 16.62 2.01 -22.25
N ASP A 170 15.41 1.50 -22.05
CA ASP A 170 14.16 2.27 -22.12
C ASP A 170 13.77 2.86 -20.75
N ASP A 171 14.67 2.80 -19.76
CA ASP A 171 14.43 3.40 -18.45
C ASP A 171 14.46 4.92 -18.52
N LEU A 172 13.35 5.55 -18.14
CA LEU A 172 13.17 6.99 -18.33
C LEU A 172 14.13 7.85 -17.48
N VAL A 173 14.74 7.28 -16.44
CA VAL A 173 15.70 7.97 -15.58
C VAL A 173 17.11 7.38 -15.71
N SER A 174 17.41 6.78 -16.87
CA SER A 174 18.73 6.26 -17.19
C SER A 174 19.25 5.28 -16.12
N ASN A 175 18.37 4.43 -15.60
CA ASN A 175 18.65 3.44 -14.54
C ASN A 175 19.05 4.04 -13.18
N GLN A 176 18.90 5.35 -12.99
CA GLN A 176 19.13 5.99 -11.70
C GLN A 176 18.23 5.34 -10.63
N THR A 177 18.84 5.04 -9.48
CA THR A 177 18.18 4.54 -8.28
C THR A 177 18.92 5.06 -7.07
N ASN A 178 18.27 5.88 -6.25
CA ASN A 178 18.84 6.39 -5.00
C ASN A 178 18.32 5.61 -3.81
N LEU A 179 17.01 5.34 -3.80
CA LEU A 179 16.30 4.73 -2.69
C LEU A 179 15.67 3.42 -3.16
N VAL A 180 15.72 2.39 -2.31
CA VAL A 180 15.10 1.10 -2.61
C VAL A 180 14.20 0.67 -1.46
N TYR A 181 12.96 0.33 -1.77
CA TYR A 181 12.01 -0.22 -0.80
C TYR A 181 11.87 -1.73 -0.98
N SER A 182 11.96 -2.48 0.12
CA SER A 182 11.79 -3.93 0.11
C SER A 182 11.19 -4.47 1.42
N ILE A 183 10.87 -5.76 1.43
CA ILE A 183 10.62 -6.53 2.64
C ILE A 183 11.87 -7.34 2.99
N ARG A 184 11.98 -7.75 4.26
CA ARG A 184 13.14 -8.47 4.79
C ARG A 184 13.35 -9.81 4.08
N GLU A 185 12.26 -10.52 3.82
CA GLU A 185 12.24 -11.82 3.18
C GLU A 185 12.87 -11.77 1.78
N ASN A 186 12.68 -10.68 1.02
CA ASN A 186 13.31 -10.52 -0.29
C ASN A 186 14.85 -10.40 -0.17
N ILE A 187 15.31 -9.70 0.86
CA ILE A 187 16.75 -9.48 1.11
C ILE A 187 17.38 -10.79 1.59
N ASP A 188 16.76 -11.45 2.57
CA ASP A 188 17.29 -12.73 3.10
C ASP A 188 17.35 -13.81 2.02
N ASN A 189 16.33 -13.89 1.15
CA ASN A 189 16.33 -14.81 0.02
C ASN A 189 17.48 -14.52 -0.97
N ALA A 190 17.83 -13.24 -1.17
CA ALA A 190 18.94 -12.85 -2.04
C ALA A 190 20.31 -13.15 -1.43
N MET A 191 20.40 -13.18 -0.10
CA MET A 191 21.62 -13.44 0.68
C MET A 191 21.92 -14.94 0.86
N ALA A 192 21.04 -15.84 0.41
CA ALA A 192 21.23 -17.30 0.49
C ALA A 192 22.51 -17.75 -0.27
N PRO A 193 23.06 -18.96 0.01
CA PRO A 193 24.43 -19.34 -0.39
C PRO A 193 24.70 -19.12 -1.90
N GLY A 194 25.67 -18.23 -2.19
CA GLY A 194 25.98 -17.71 -3.53
C GLY A 194 25.81 -16.19 -3.68
N GLY A 195 25.15 -15.53 -2.71
CA GLY A 195 24.75 -14.13 -2.76
C GLY A 195 25.77 -13.07 -2.31
N SER A 196 27.09 -13.29 -2.38
CA SER A 196 28.07 -12.23 -2.03
C SER A 196 27.90 -10.95 -2.87
N THR A 197 27.28 -11.06 -4.04
CA THR A 197 27.01 -9.96 -4.98
C THR A 197 25.88 -9.03 -4.55
N ILE A 198 24.91 -9.46 -3.72
CA ILE A 198 23.77 -8.59 -3.39
C ILE A 198 24.14 -7.48 -2.41
N LEU A 199 25.09 -7.73 -1.49
CA LEU A 199 25.59 -6.66 -0.60
C LEU A 199 26.23 -5.53 -1.40
N GLU A 200 27.05 -5.87 -2.39
CA GLU A 200 27.69 -4.89 -3.29
C GLU A 200 26.65 -4.09 -4.09
N VAL A 201 25.54 -4.73 -4.49
CA VAL A 201 24.40 -4.03 -5.12
C VAL A 201 23.74 -3.07 -4.14
N LEU A 202 23.42 -3.54 -2.93
CA LEU A 202 22.73 -2.75 -1.91
C LEU A 202 23.55 -1.53 -1.44
N GLU A 203 24.88 -1.64 -1.42
CA GLU A 203 25.80 -0.55 -1.08
C GLU A 203 25.85 0.58 -2.12
N LYS A 204 25.39 0.34 -3.36
CA LYS A 204 25.29 1.39 -4.41
C LYS A 204 24.17 2.40 -4.12
N TYR A 205 23.22 2.05 -3.27
CA TYR A 205 22.06 2.90 -2.98
C TYR A 205 22.31 3.83 -1.81
N ASP A 206 21.74 5.03 -1.86
CA ASP A 206 21.78 5.96 -0.72
C ASP A 206 21.11 5.31 0.49
N PHE A 207 19.94 4.68 0.26
CA PHE A 207 19.15 4.00 1.29
C PHE A 207 18.45 2.72 0.81
N VAL A 208 18.50 1.70 1.66
CA VAL A 208 17.70 0.47 1.56
C VAL A 208 16.63 0.47 2.66
N CYS A 209 15.41 0.81 2.27
CA CYS A 209 14.24 0.97 3.12
C CYS A 209 13.50 -0.37 3.32
N VAL A 210 13.62 -0.98 4.50
CA VAL A 210 13.10 -2.33 4.80
C VAL A 210 11.83 -2.26 5.65
N LYS A 211 10.73 -2.84 5.17
CA LYS A 211 9.45 -2.93 5.89
C LYS A 211 9.58 -3.83 7.13
N LYS A 212 9.16 -3.32 8.31
CA LYS A 212 9.00 -4.06 9.59
C LYS A 212 10.24 -4.84 10.09
N THR A 213 11.33 -4.16 10.45
CA THR A 213 12.44 -4.83 11.17
C THR A 213 13.26 -3.86 12.02
N ASP A 214 13.89 -4.36 13.08
CA ASP A 214 15.20 -3.85 13.52
C ASP A 214 16.15 -4.04 12.32
N SER A 215 16.54 -2.94 11.68
CA SER A 215 17.10 -2.94 10.32
C SER A 215 18.17 -3.99 10.09
N PHE A 216 18.16 -4.60 8.89
CA PHE A 216 19.35 -5.21 8.28
C PHE A 216 20.58 -4.34 8.56
N GLN A 217 21.71 -4.93 8.95
CA GLN A 217 22.86 -4.19 9.49
C GLN A 217 23.82 -3.72 8.38
N SER A 218 23.32 -3.04 7.34
CA SER A 218 24.19 -2.26 6.45
C SER A 218 24.18 -0.79 6.85
N SER A 219 25.24 -0.05 6.53
CA SER A 219 25.31 1.40 6.74
C SER A 219 24.26 2.19 5.92
N HIS A 220 23.65 1.56 4.91
CA HIS A 220 22.67 2.16 4.01
C HIS A 220 21.23 1.73 4.32
N SER A 221 21.02 0.71 5.15
CA SER A 221 19.66 0.22 5.43
C SER A 221 18.98 0.99 6.55
N ARG A 222 17.66 1.10 6.45
CA ARG A 222 16.80 1.67 7.48
C ARG A 222 15.50 0.88 7.61
N ALA A 223 14.92 0.91 8.81
CA ALA A 223 13.63 0.33 9.11
C ALA A 223 12.50 1.29 8.72
N VAL A 224 11.55 0.82 7.91
CA VAL A 224 10.36 1.59 7.53
C VAL A 224 9.19 1.15 8.41
N ASN A 225 8.48 2.14 8.96
CA ASN A 225 7.26 1.88 9.69
C ASN A 225 6.20 1.32 8.74
N ALA A 226 5.50 0.27 9.15
CA ALA A 226 4.49 -0.34 8.32
C ALA A 226 3.16 0.41 8.27
N PHE A 227 2.99 1.48 9.06
CA PHE A 227 1.72 2.23 9.15
C PHE A 227 0.51 1.33 9.43
N SER A 228 0.72 0.18 10.09
CA SER A 228 -0.31 -0.85 10.30
C SER A 228 -1.58 -0.30 10.97
N PRO A 229 -1.52 0.68 11.90
CA PRO A 229 -2.72 1.27 12.48
C PRO A 229 -3.61 2.08 11.53
N LEU A 230 -3.23 2.27 10.26
CA LEU A 230 -4.09 2.86 9.23
C LEU A 230 -4.90 1.81 8.45
N PHE A 231 -4.70 0.52 8.75
CA PHE A 231 -5.33 -0.60 8.05
C PHE A 231 -6.23 -1.37 9.00
N SER A 232 -7.47 -1.61 8.60
CA SER A 232 -8.40 -2.44 9.37
C SER A 232 -7.96 -3.90 9.28
N ARG A 233 -7.46 -4.28 8.10
CA ARG A 233 -6.90 -5.60 7.80
C ARG A 233 -5.81 -5.49 6.74
N GLY A 234 -4.80 -6.34 6.86
CA GLY A 234 -3.67 -6.35 5.93
C GLY A 234 -2.60 -5.33 6.34
N HIS A 235 -1.88 -4.81 5.34
CA HIS A 235 -0.76 -3.90 5.52
C HIS A 235 -0.42 -3.23 4.18
N PRO A 236 0.28 -2.08 4.18
CA PRO A 236 0.52 -1.37 2.93
C PRO A 236 1.31 -2.22 1.94
N GLN A 237 0.94 -2.12 0.67
CA GLN A 237 1.78 -2.54 -0.44
C GLN A 237 3.01 -1.62 -0.51
N MET A 238 4.05 -2.04 -1.23
CA MET A 238 5.34 -1.33 -1.21
C MET A 238 5.27 0.09 -1.78
N VAL A 239 4.47 0.34 -2.82
CA VAL A 239 4.27 1.71 -3.35
C VAL A 239 3.53 2.60 -2.34
N PRO A 240 2.35 2.21 -1.80
CA PRO A 240 1.72 2.94 -0.71
C PRO A 240 2.63 3.16 0.51
N LEU A 241 3.42 2.15 0.89
CA LEU A 241 4.39 2.26 1.98
C LEU A 241 5.43 3.34 1.69
N ALA A 242 6.00 3.36 0.49
CA ALA A 242 6.98 4.36 0.08
C ALA A 242 6.38 5.77 0.08
N ILE A 243 5.14 5.93 -0.41
CA ILE A 243 4.43 7.22 -0.37
C ILE A 243 4.26 7.71 1.07
N LEU A 244 3.74 6.85 1.96
CA LEU A 244 3.52 7.20 3.37
C LEU A 244 4.85 7.54 4.08
N ASP A 245 5.89 6.74 3.88
CA ASP A 245 7.21 6.96 4.47
C ASP A 245 7.82 8.29 4.00
N LEU A 246 7.76 8.59 2.70
CA LEU A 246 8.31 9.81 2.12
C LEU A 246 7.55 11.05 2.58
N ILE A 247 6.21 11.05 2.58
CA ILE A 247 5.40 12.16 3.10
C ILE A 247 5.70 12.38 4.59
N SER A 248 5.77 11.30 5.37
CA SER A 248 6.12 11.38 6.79
C SER A 248 7.53 11.93 7.03
N SER A 249 8.39 11.85 6.00
CA SER A 249 9.77 12.36 6.02
C SER A 249 9.90 13.76 5.40
N GLY A 250 8.78 14.39 5.03
CA GLY A 250 8.75 15.73 4.44
C GLY A 250 9.18 15.79 2.96
N ALA A 251 9.27 14.66 2.27
CA ALA A 251 9.51 14.61 0.83
C ALA A 251 8.23 14.90 0.03
N ASN A 252 8.38 15.15 -1.27
CA ASN A 252 7.30 15.32 -2.24
C ASN A 252 7.28 14.11 -3.20
N PRO A 253 6.49 13.05 -2.92
CA PRO A 253 6.46 11.87 -3.77
C PRO A 253 5.80 12.14 -5.12
N VAL A 254 6.40 11.61 -6.17
CA VAL A 254 5.86 11.61 -7.54
C VAL A 254 5.83 10.18 -8.05
N VAL A 255 4.67 9.63 -8.35
CA VAL A 255 4.51 8.20 -8.67
C VAL A 255 4.37 7.99 -10.17
N ILE A 256 5.18 7.11 -10.74
CA ILE A 256 5.02 6.64 -12.13
C ILE A 256 5.01 5.12 -12.18
N GLY A 257 4.38 4.55 -13.19
CA GLY A 257 4.41 3.10 -13.40
C GLY A 257 3.75 2.32 -12.26
N SER A 258 2.76 2.91 -11.61
CA SER A 258 1.92 2.27 -10.61
C SER A 258 0.51 2.81 -10.73
N ASP A 259 -0.43 1.92 -10.99
CA ASP A 259 -1.84 2.21 -11.21
C ASP A 259 -2.73 1.35 -10.30
N PHE A 260 -2.17 0.89 -9.17
CA PHE A 260 -2.83 -0.01 -8.23
C PHE A 260 -3.40 -1.29 -8.86
N PHE A 261 -2.72 -1.84 -9.87
CA PHE A 261 -3.14 -3.08 -10.56
C PHE A 261 -4.41 -2.91 -11.39
N THR A 262 -4.76 -1.69 -11.79
CA THR A 262 -5.91 -1.45 -12.67
C THR A 262 -5.62 -1.81 -14.12
N SER A 263 -4.37 -1.83 -14.59
CA SER A 263 -4.03 -2.36 -15.92
C SER A 263 -3.92 -3.88 -15.96
N GLN A 264 -4.13 -4.46 -17.14
CA GLN A 264 -3.88 -5.90 -17.37
C GLN A 264 -2.40 -6.24 -17.12
N ILE A 265 -1.48 -5.44 -17.67
CA ILE A 265 -0.04 -5.55 -17.44
C ILE A 265 0.33 -4.81 -16.15
N ALA A 266 0.81 -5.55 -15.14
CA ALA A 266 1.24 -5.00 -13.87
C ALA A 266 2.76 -4.78 -13.79
N TYR A 267 3.53 -5.55 -14.58
CA TYR A 267 4.99 -5.57 -14.52
C TYR A 267 5.63 -5.48 -15.90
N ARG A 268 6.44 -4.44 -16.11
CA ARG A 268 7.35 -4.37 -17.27
C ARG A 268 8.42 -5.49 -17.17
N PRO A 269 9.03 -5.93 -18.28
CA PRO A 269 9.95 -7.06 -18.29
C PRO A 269 11.07 -7.00 -17.24
N SER A 270 11.69 -5.83 -17.04
CA SER A 270 12.78 -5.64 -16.07
C SER A 270 12.37 -5.80 -14.61
N ASP A 271 11.07 -5.71 -14.32
CA ASP A 271 10.53 -5.70 -12.95
C ASP A 271 9.72 -6.97 -12.66
N ARG A 272 9.83 -7.98 -13.54
CA ARG A 272 9.28 -9.31 -13.32
C ARG A 272 10.15 -10.10 -12.34
N ARG A 273 9.59 -10.36 -11.17
CA ARG A 273 10.17 -11.16 -10.09
C ARG A 273 10.34 -12.62 -10.48
N ILE A 274 11.25 -13.32 -9.80
CA ILE A 274 11.34 -14.78 -9.85
C ILE A 274 10.12 -15.36 -9.12
N ALA A 275 9.38 -16.24 -9.79
CA ALA A 275 8.16 -16.85 -9.26
C ALA A 275 8.44 -17.70 -8.02
N ALA A 276 7.63 -17.58 -6.97
CA ALA A 276 7.85 -18.29 -5.71
C ALA A 276 7.60 -19.80 -5.83
N SER A 277 6.64 -20.19 -6.69
CA SER A 277 6.16 -21.56 -6.89
C SER A 277 7.19 -22.52 -7.51
N MET A 278 8.31 -22.02 -8.03
CA MET A 278 9.26 -22.84 -8.80
C MET A 278 10.74 -22.59 -8.45
N ARG A 279 11.02 -22.04 -7.26
CA ARG A 279 12.38 -21.78 -6.76
C ARG A 279 13.28 -23.03 -6.67
N GLU A 280 12.70 -24.22 -6.73
CA GLU A 280 13.43 -25.51 -6.70
C GLU A 280 13.71 -26.09 -8.10
N SER A 281 13.23 -25.46 -9.18
CA SER A 281 13.47 -25.91 -10.56
C SER A 281 14.69 -25.22 -11.17
N ALA A 282 15.46 -25.94 -11.99
CA ALA A 282 16.69 -25.46 -12.61
C ALA A 282 16.49 -24.29 -13.62
N GLU A 283 15.25 -23.98 -13.98
CA GLU A 283 14.91 -22.82 -14.81
C GLU A 283 14.36 -21.69 -13.93
N GLU A 284 15.08 -20.56 -13.86
CA GLU A 284 14.57 -19.33 -13.25
C GLU A 284 13.40 -18.77 -14.08
N LYS A 285 12.17 -19.19 -13.75
CA LYS A 285 10.96 -18.63 -14.36
C LYS A 285 10.56 -17.34 -13.66
N ARG A 286 10.33 -16.30 -14.47
CA ARG A 286 9.83 -14.99 -14.01
C ARG A 286 8.31 -14.95 -14.02
N GLN A 287 7.74 -14.17 -13.11
CA GLN A 287 6.30 -13.86 -13.07
C GLN A 287 5.82 -13.34 -14.43
N SER A 288 4.55 -13.59 -14.74
CA SER A 288 3.94 -13.09 -15.99
C SER A 288 3.87 -11.56 -16.02
N ALA A 289 3.54 -10.97 -17.18
CA ALA A 289 3.34 -9.52 -17.31
C ALA A 289 2.21 -9.00 -16.40
N GLU A 290 1.22 -9.86 -16.19
CA GLU A 290 0.06 -9.66 -15.35
C GLU A 290 0.40 -9.85 -13.86
N GLY A 291 1.58 -10.36 -13.50
CA GLY A 291 1.99 -10.58 -12.12
C GLY A 291 1.49 -11.88 -11.49
N SER A 292 1.22 -12.91 -12.29
CA SER A 292 0.88 -14.26 -11.82
C SER A 292 2.13 -15.14 -11.76
N ASP A 293 2.18 -16.03 -10.76
CA ASP A 293 3.18 -17.09 -10.61
C ASP A 293 2.67 -18.44 -11.18
N GLY A 294 1.55 -18.40 -11.93
CA GLY A 294 0.94 -19.55 -12.62
C GLY A 294 -0.38 -20.05 -12.02
N GLY A 295 -0.79 -19.56 -10.85
CA GLY A 295 -2.06 -19.91 -10.20
C GLY A 295 -3.23 -19.05 -10.62
N SER A 296 -4.44 -19.64 -10.60
CA SER A 296 -5.69 -19.03 -11.11
C SER A 296 -6.17 -17.80 -10.34
N PHE A 297 -5.60 -17.51 -9.17
CA PHE A 297 -5.99 -16.39 -8.31
C PHE A 297 -4.80 -15.73 -7.60
N ASP A 298 -3.57 -15.92 -8.08
CA ASP A 298 -2.37 -15.43 -7.39
C ASP A 298 -2.41 -13.91 -7.17
N ARG A 299 -2.75 -13.19 -8.24
CA ARG A 299 -2.84 -11.72 -8.22
C ARG A 299 -3.98 -11.21 -7.33
N THR A 300 -5.17 -11.79 -7.45
CA THR A 300 -6.35 -11.39 -6.67
C THR A 300 -6.18 -11.73 -5.18
N SER A 301 -5.56 -12.87 -4.88
CA SER A 301 -5.19 -13.29 -3.52
C SER A 301 -4.14 -12.36 -2.90
N LEU A 302 -3.14 -11.94 -3.68
CA LEU A 302 -2.17 -10.94 -3.25
C LEU A 302 -2.84 -9.58 -2.99
N MET A 303 -3.74 -9.13 -3.86
CA MET A 303 -4.51 -7.90 -3.65
C MET A 303 -5.37 -7.98 -2.38
N ALA A 304 -6.00 -9.12 -2.12
CA ALA A 304 -6.81 -9.38 -0.92
C ALA A 304 -5.99 -9.49 0.38
N SER A 305 -4.76 -10.00 0.31
CA SER A 305 -3.88 -10.10 1.48
C SER A 305 -3.47 -8.71 1.98
N HIS A 306 -3.30 -7.76 1.06
CA HIS A 306 -3.00 -6.37 1.34
C HIS A 306 -4.22 -5.47 1.57
N ASN A 307 -5.42 -5.92 1.21
CA ASN A 307 -6.63 -5.11 1.08
C ASN A 307 -6.41 -3.90 0.16
N ILE A 308 -6.49 -4.14 -1.14
CA ILE A 308 -6.19 -3.13 -2.17
C ILE A 308 -7.06 -1.87 -2.05
N LEU A 309 -8.32 -1.99 -1.60
CA LEU A 309 -9.19 -0.83 -1.45
C LEU A 309 -8.68 0.11 -0.34
N GLU A 310 -8.26 -0.44 0.80
CA GLU A 310 -7.70 0.38 1.89
C GLU A 310 -6.41 1.08 1.44
N ASN A 311 -5.54 0.36 0.72
CA ASN A 311 -4.32 0.95 0.15
C ASN A 311 -4.63 2.10 -0.81
N TRP A 312 -5.54 1.85 -1.76
CA TRP A 312 -5.95 2.86 -2.73
C TRP A 312 -6.61 4.06 -2.03
N ALA A 313 -7.54 3.85 -1.11
CA ALA A 313 -8.28 4.91 -0.45
C ALA A 313 -7.35 5.82 0.36
N LEU A 314 -6.38 5.23 1.08
CA LEU A 314 -5.41 6.00 1.84
C LEU A 314 -4.58 6.93 0.94
N ILE A 315 -4.11 6.42 -0.20
CA ILE A 315 -3.30 7.20 -1.14
C ILE A 315 -4.16 8.20 -1.92
N ARG A 316 -5.41 7.86 -2.25
CA ARG A 316 -6.37 8.76 -2.88
C ARG A 316 -6.63 10.01 -2.04
N ASN A 317 -6.79 9.86 -0.72
CA ASN A 317 -6.96 11.02 0.16
C ASN A 317 -5.71 11.92 0.13
N LEU A 318 -4.50 11.33 0.18
CA LEU A 318 -3.25 12.09 0.08
C LEU A 318 -3.09 12.79 -1.28
N PHE A 319 -3.54 12.13 -2.36
CA PHE A 319 -3.58 12.72 -3.70
C PHE A 319 -4.57 13.90 -3.76
N ALA A 320 -5.77 13.73 -3.20
CA ALA A 320 -6.79 14.79 -3.12
C ALA A 320 -6.30 16.00 -2.29
N SER A 321 -5.47 15.77 -1.28
CA SER A 321 -4.80 16.82 -0.49
C SER A 321 -3.54 17.41 -1.16
N GLY A 322 -3.18 16.96 -2.37
CA GLY A 322 -2.02 17.45 -3.12
C GLY A 322 -0.66 17.00 -2.59
N LEU A 323 -0.62 16.02 -1.69
CA LEU A 323 0.62 15.54 -1.04
C LEU A 323 1.37 14.51 -1.88
N VAL A 324 0.70 13.88 -2.84
CA VAL A 324 1.30 12.97 -3.82
C VAL A 324 0.71 13.29 -5.19
N ARG A 325 1.55 13.21 -6.21
CA ARG A 325 1.15 13.34 -7.61
C ARG A 325 1.76 12.19 -8.42
N GLY A 326 1.39 12.06 -9.68
CA GLY A 326 1.96 11.01 -10.52
C GLY A 326 1.78 11.24 -12.01
N ASP A 327 2.10 10.20 -12.79
CA ASP A 327 1.79 10.15 -14.21
C ASP A 327 0.27 10.11 -14.46
N SER A 328 -0.11 10.18 -15.74
CA SER A 328 -1.52 10.17 -16.13
C SER A 328 -2.27 8.90 -15.70
N ARG A 329 -1.59 7.74 -15.61
CA ARG A 329 -2.21 6.48 -15.18
C ARG A 329 -2.48 6.50 -13.68
N PHE A 330 -1.50 6.90 -12.88
CA PHE A 330 -1.68 7.08 -11.44
C PHE A 330 -2.80 8.08 -11.14
N SER A 331 -2.78 9.26 -11.79
CA SER A 331 -3.81 10.28 -11.61
C SER A 331 -5.21 9.80 -12.04
N ALA A 332 -5.32 9.03 -13.12
CA ALA A 332 -6.59 8.45 -13.54
C ALA A 332 -7.18 7.53 -12.46
N VAL A 333 -6.37 6.66 -11.87
CA VAL A 333 -6.79 5.73 -10.82
C VAL A 333 -7.13 6.42 -9.51
N MET A 334 -6.39 7.47 -9.13
CA MET A 334 -6.72 8.26 -7.93
C MET A 334 -8.00 9.07 -8.10
N SER A 335 -8.41 9.34 -9.34
CA SER A 335 -9.64 10.08 -9.66
C SER A 335 -10.89 9.19 -9.69
N MET A 336 -10.74 7.87 -9.61
CA MET A 336 -11.87 6.95 -9.58
C MET A 336 -12.65 7.06 -8.27
N ASP A 337 -13.91 6.66 -8.29
CA ASP A 337 -14.65 6.27 -7.09
C ASP A 337 -14.45 4.76 -6.78
N PRO A 338 -14.84 4.27 -5.59
CA PRO A 338 -14.69 2.86 -5.25
C PRO A 338 -15.43 1.91 -6.20
N GLU A 339 -16.59 2.32 -6.74
CA GLU A 339 -17.35 1.52 -7.70
C GLU A 339 -16.57 1.28 -9.00
N GLN A 340 -16.10 2.37 -9.61
CA GLN A 340 -15.31 2.38 -10.83
C GLN A 340 -14.03 1.55 -10.67
N LEU A 341 -13.33 1.72 -9.55
CA LEU A 341 -12.13 0.95 -9.27
C LEU A 341 -12.41 -0.56 -9.24
N MET A 342 -13.47 -0.97 -8.56
CA MET A 342 -13.85 -2.38 -8.44
C MET A 342 -14.38 -2.96 -9.75
N ASP A 343 -15.07 -2.16 -10.56
CA ASP A 343 -15.49 -2.55 -11.91
C ASP A 343 -14.28 -2.82 -12.81
N VAL A 344 -13.24 -1.98 -12.74
CA VAL A 344 -12.00 -2.18 -13.49
C VAL A 344 -11.27 -3.44 -13.03
N TYR A 345 -11.21 -3.71 -11.72
CA TYR A 345 -10.64 -4.96 -11.22
C TYR A 345 -11.44 -6.18 -11.66
N ASP A 346 -12.77 -6.15 -11.62
CA ASP A 346 -13.59 -7.24 -12.15
C ASP A 346 -13.39 -7.45 -13.65
N GLN A 347 -13.24 -6.36 -14.42
CA GLN A 347 -12.99 -6.44 -15.86
C GLN A 347 -11.63 -7.07 -16.19
N ASN A 348 -10.58 -6.68 -15.47
CA ASN A 348 -9.21 -7.07 -15.80
C ASN A 348 -8.72 -8.32 -15.08
N LEU A 349 -9.28 -8.61 -13.89
CA LEU A 349 -8.80 -9.63 -12.95
C LEU A 349 -9.92 -10.52 -12.42
N GLY A 350 -11.18 -10.20 -12.72
CA GLY A 350 -12.30 -10.91 -12.17
C GLY A 350 -12.35 -12.36 -12.65
N ALA A 351 -12.83 -13.26 -11.79
CA ALA A 351 -13.25 -14.58 -12.24
C ALA A 351 -14.29 -14.36 -13.34
N ARG A 352 -14.06 -14.87 -14.56
CA ARG A 352 -15.07 -14.81 -15.64
C ARG A 352 -16.40 -15.23 -15.02
N ARG A 353 -17.40 -14.35 -15.08
CA ARG A 353 -18.74 -14.58 -14.53
C ARG A 353 -19.18 -15.98 -14.94
N ILE A 354 -19.20 -16.91 -13.99
CA ILE A 354 -19.70 -18.27 -14.18
C ILE A 354 -21.18 -18.19 -14.55
#